data_AF-A0A626LUG7-F1
#
_entry.id   AF-A0A626LUG7-F1
#
_cell.length_a   1.000
_cell.length_b   1.000
_cell.length_c   1.000
_cell.angle_alpha   90.00
_cell.angle_beta   90.00
_cell.angle_gamma   90.00
#
_symmetry.space_group_name_H-M   'P 1'
#
loop_
_entity.id
_entity.type
_entity.pdbx_description
1 polymer ?
#
loop_
_entity_poly.entity_id
_entity_poly.type
_entity_poly.pdbx_seq_one_letter_code
_entity_poly.pdbx_strand_id
1 'polypeptide(L)'
;MLSDCIEHNQKQNYGTTSTRINGKTVAIRLHRKAYCESVGVSIESIKGRVVLHMCDNPRCINPEHLVLGTQLENVRDMEIKGRGNHVSGERNGSAKLTAEDVLEIRSSTLSNRKIAAIYGLSDSYISSIRLRKKWKHI
;
A
#
# COMPACT_ATOMS: atom_id res chain seq x y z
N MET A 1 17.47 15.76 17.75
CA MET A 1 18.04 14.95 16.65
C MET A 1 17.57 13.53 16.92
N LEU A 2 16.82 12.90 16.02
CA LEU A 2 16.47 11.48 16.17
C LEU A 2 17.80 10.70 16.18
N SER A 3 17.90 9.69 17.05
CA SER A 3 19.08 8.83 17.12
C SER A 3 19.26 8.05 15.81
N ASP A 4 20.40 7.42 15.60
CA ASP A 4 20.64 6.66 14.37
C ASP A 4 19.76 5.40 14.28
N CYS A 5 19.54 4.90 13.06
CA CYS A 5 18.84 3.63 12.86
C CYS A 5 19.67 2.45 13.41
N ILE A 6 18.98 1.51 14.05
CA ILE A 6 19.56 0.23 14.49
C ILE A 6 19.07 -0.85 13.52
N GLU A 7 19.96 -1.36 12.68
CA GLU A 7 19.66 -2.36 11.66
C GLU A 7 19.60 -3.79 12.23
N HIS A 8 18.58 -4.57 11.86
CA HIS A 8 18.50 -5.98 12.28
C HIS A 8 19.36 -6.96 11.46
N ASN A 9 20.00 -6.52 10.38
CA ASN A 9 20.96 -7.30 9.57
C ASN A 9 20.47 -8.67 9.03
N GLN A 10 19.16 -8.81 8.78
CA GLN A 10 18.60 -10.01 8.12
C GLN A 10 18.34 -9.70 6.64
N LYS A 11 18.33 -10.73 5.78
CA LYS A 11 18.18 -10.57 4.33
C LYS A 11 16.91 -9.82 3.92
N GLN A 12 15.82 -10.01 4.66
CA GLN A 12 14.50 -9.45 4.37
C GLN A 12 14.39 -7.99 4.85
N ASN A 13 13.44 -7.25 4.27
CA ASN A 13 13.18 -5.86 4.67
C ASN A 13 12.73 -5.77 6.14
N TYR A 14 11.91 -6.72 6.59
CA TYR A 14 11.48 -6.77 7.98
C TYR A 14 12.11 -7.96 8.67
N GLY A 15 12.82 -7.68 9.76
CA GLY A 15 13.39 -8.70 10.61
C GLY A 15 12.32 -9.55 11.31
N THR A 16 12.63 -10.82 11.53
CA THR A 16 11.77 -11.79 12.22
C THR A 16 12.49 -12.43 13.39
N THR A 17 11.72 -12.82 14.41
CA THR A 17 12.17 -13.57 15.57
C THR A 17 11.01 -14.42 16.09
N SER A 18 11.24 -15.22 17.12
CA SER A 18 10.20 -15.99 17.79
C SER A 18 10.09 -15.59 19.27
N THR A 19 8.89 -15.74 19.83
CA THR A 19 8.63 -15.55 21.27
C THR A 19 7.66 -16.61 21.78
N ARG A 20 7.63 -16.83 23.09
CA ARG A 20 6.67 -17.74 23.74
C ARG A 20 5.42 -16.97 24.17
N ILE A 21 4.27 -17.40 23.71
CA ILE A 21 2.95 -16.84 24.04
C ILE A 21 2.06 -18.01 24.44
N ASN A 22 1.51 -17.99 25.67
CA ASN A 22 0.63 -19.05 26.19
C ASN A 22 1.23 -20.46 25.97
N GLY A 23 2.52 -20.62 26.24
CA GLY A 23 3.26 -21.87 26.07
C GLY A 23 3.69 -22.22 24.63
N LYS A 24 3.17 -21.51 23.62
CA LYS A 24 3.46 -21.76 22.19
C LYS A 24 4.53 -20.82 21.66
N THR A 25 5.43 -21.33 20.83
CA THR A 25 6.38 -20.50 20.09
C THR A 25 5.67 -19.86 18.88
N VAL A 26 5.74 -18.53 18.78
CA VAL A 26 5.10 -17.75 17.72
C VAL A 26 6.14 -16.89 17.02
N ALA A 27 6.16 -16.91 15.69
CA ALA A 27 6.99 -16.01 14.90
C ALA A 27 6.40 -14.59 14.89
N ILE A 28 7.24 -13.59 15.14
CA ILE A 28 6.87 -12.18 15.20
C ILE A 28 7.88 -11.31 14.45
N ARG A 29 7.48 -10.09 14.08
CA ARG A 29 8.39 -9.09 13.50
C ARG A 29 9.26 -8.45 14.58
N LEU A 30 10.54 -8.28 14.29
CA LEU A 30 11.53 -7.74 15.25
C LEU A 30 11.17 -6.33 15.71
N HIS A 31 10.78 -5.43 14.82
CA HIS A 31 10.37 -4.07 15.21
C HIS A 31 9.16 -4.09 16.18
N ARG A 32 8.20 -5.02 16.00
CA ARG A 32 7.07 -5.15 16.94
C ARG A 32 7.55 -5.60 18.31
N LYS A 33 8.51 -6.54 18.34
CA LYS A 33 9.14 -6.99 19.60
C LYS A 33 9.86 -5.82 20.28
N ALA A 34 10.70 -5.09 19.55
CA ALA A 34 11.45 -3.95 20.07
C ALA A 34 10.53 -2.86 20.64
N TYR A 35 9.44 -2.53 19.93
CA TYR A 35 8.41 -1.63 20.46
C TYR A 35 7.79 -2.15 21.76
N CYS A 36 7.30 -3.40 21.76
CA CYS A 36 6.70 -4.03 22.94
C CYS A 36 7.63 -4.02 24.15
N GLU A 37 8.89 -4.38 23.98
CA GLU A 37 9.90 -4.41 25.05
C GLU A 37 10.20 -3.00 25.58
N SER A 38 10.32 -2.00 24.69
CA SER A 38 10.60 -0.62 25.10
C SER A 38 9.46 0.04 25.88
N VAL A 39 8.20 -0.31 25.57
CA VAL A 39 7.00 0.26 26.21
C VAL A 39 6.52 -0.61 27.37
N GLY A 40 7.03 -1.83 27.52
CA GLY A 40 6.61 -2.78 28.56
C GLY A 40 5.23 -3.39 28.31
N VAL A 41 4.86 -3.60 27.05
CA VAL A 41 3.55 -4.16 26.66
C VAL A 41 3.70 -5.49 25.94
N SER A 42 2.71 -6.38 26.09
CA SER A 42 2.74 -7.67 25.42
C SER A 42 2.36 -7.55 23.93
N ILE A 43 2.77 -8.53 23.12
CA ILE A 43 2.42 -8.56 21.70
C ILE A 43 0.90 -8.75 21.49
N GLU A 44 0.23 -9.43 22.42
CA GLU A 44 -1.24 -9.61 22.42
C GLU A 44 -1.94 -8.27 22.62
N SER A 45 -1.42 -7.40 23.49
CA SER A 45 -2.02 -6.10 23.78
C SER A 45 -2.07 -5.16 22.57
N ILE A 46 -1.16 -5.37 21.60
CA ILE A 46 -1.10 -4.59 20.35
C ILE A 46 -1.68 -5.35 19.15
N LYS A 47 -2.50 -6.37 19.38
CA LYS A 47 -3.21 -7.08 18.33
C LYS A 47 -4.17 -6.13 17.60
N GLY A 48 -4.18 -6.18 16.27
CA GLY A 48 -4.96 -5.27 15.43
C GLY A 48 -4.36 -3.88 15.26
N ARG A 49 -3.24 -3.58 15.92
CA ARG A 49 -2.46 -2.35 15.74
C ARG A 49 -1.25 -2.59 14.84
N VAL A 50 -0.74 -1.51 14.27
CA VAL A 50 0.46 -1.49 13.43
C VAL A 50 1.56 -0.73 14.17
N VAL A 51 2.80 -1.23 14.10
CA VAL A 51 3.96 -0.49 14.59
C VAL A 51 4.61 0.15 13.37
N LEU A 52 4.65 1.46 13.35
CA LEU A 52 5.06 2.32 12.24
C LEU A 52 6.51 2.75 12.42
N HIS A 53 7.25 2.83 11.32
CA HIS A 53 8.59 3.40 11.29
C HIS A 53 8.55 4.90 11.00
N MET A 54 9.00 5.71 11.93
CA MET A 54 9.16 7.16 11.73
C MET A 54 10.34 7.50 10.80
N CYS A 55 11.32 6.60 10.71
CA CYS A 55 12.52 6.73 9.87
C CYS A 55 12.36 6.20 8.43
N ASP A 56 11.19 5.63 8.09
CA ASP A 56 10.91 5.03 6.78
C ASP A 56 11.89 3.93 6.32
N ASN A 57 12.64 3.37 7.26
CA ASN A 57 13.57 2.28 7.04
C ASN A 57 13.01 0.97 7.64
N PRO A 58 12.50 0.03 6.81
CA PRO A 58 11.88 -1.21 7.29
C PRO A 58 12.80 -2.10 8.13
N ARG A 59 14.12 -1.97 7.94
CA ARG A 59 15.13 -2.78 8.62
C ARG A 59 15.52 -2.22 10.00
N CYS A 60 15.08 -1.00 10.31
CA CYS A 60 15.31 -0.39 11.59
C CYS A 60 14.49 -1.07 12.70
N ILE A 61 15.13 -1.32 13.84
CA ILE A 61 14.52 -1.82 15.07
C ILE A 61 14.78 -0.90 16.27
N ASN A 62 15.28 0.32 16.04
CA ASN A 62 15.45 1.32 17.09
C ASN A 62 14.08 1.70 17.68
N PRO A 63 13.82 1.45 18.98
CA PRO A 63 12.52 1.75 19.59
C PRO A 63 12.10 3.22 19.49
N GLU A 64 13.03 4.17 19.48
CA GLU A 64 12.74 5.60 19.33
C GLU A 64 12.15 5.93 17.95
N HIS A 65 12.35 5.04 16.96
CA HIS A 65 11.82 5.19 15.61
C HIS A 65 10.50 4.46 15.40
N LEU A 66 9.92 3.86 16.45
CA LEU A 66 8.75 3.01 16.36
C LEU A 66 7.56 3.63 17.11
N VAL A 67 6.44 3.77 16.43
CA VAL A 67 5.20 4.29 17.03
C VAL A 67 4.03 3.35 16.77
N LEU A 68 3.15 3.18 17.76
CA LEU A 68 1.94 2.39 17.60
C LEU A 68 0.86 3.22 16.92
N GLY A 69 0.23 2.65 15.89
CA GLY A 69 -0.86 3.26 15.18
C GLY A 69 -1.91 2.26 14.71
N THR A 70 -2.88 2.77 13.98
CA THR A 70 -3.92 2.05 13.27
C THR A 70 -3.49 1.76 11.83
N GLN A 71 -4.17 0.80 11.22
CA GLN A 71 -4.03 0.56 9.78
C GLN A 71 -4.40 1.80 8.96
N LEU A 72 -5.40 2.58 9.40
CA LEU A 72 -5.82 3.80 8.72
C LEU A 72 -4.72 4.87 8.73
N GLU A 73 -4.05 5.06 9.88
CA GLU A 73 -2.92 5.96 10.00
C GLU A 73 -1.73 5.51 9.13
N ASN A 74 -1.43 4.22 9.09
CA ASN A 74 -0.39 3.67 8.20
C ASN A 74 -0.66 3.97 6.72
N VAL A 75 -1.91 3.77 6.28
CA VAL A 75 -2.32 4.08 4.91
C VAL A 75 -2.21 5.58 4.64
N ARG A 76 -2.68 6.42 5.57
CA ARG A 76 -2.58 7.87 5.43
C ARG A 76 -1.12 8.35 5.36
N ASP A 77 -0.23 7.81 6.19
CA ASP A 77 1.20 8.13 6.16
C ASP A 77 1.85 7.74 4.81
N MET A 78 1.53 6.54 4.31
CA MET A 78 1.98 6.08 2.99
C MET A 78 1.53 7.02 1.87
N GLU A 79 0.27 7.48 1.90
CA GLU A 79 -0.28 8.43 0.93
C GLU A 79 0.40 9.80 1.02
N ILE A 80 0.55 10.36 2.23
CA ILE A 80 1.20 11.66 2.47
C ILE A 80 2.66 11.63 1.97
N LYS A 81 3.37 10.52 2.20
CA LYS A 81 4.76 10.33 1.75
C LYS A 81 4.87 9.95 0.27
N GLY A 82 3.77 9.87 -0.47
CA GLY A 82 3.76 9.54 -1.90
C GLY A 82 4.25 8.13 -2.22
N ARG A 83 4.20 7.21 -1.24
CA ARG A 83 4.62 5.80 -1.41
C ARG A 83 3.50 4.91 -1.93
N GLY A 84 2.28 5.44 -2.03
CA GLY A 84 1.16 4.75 -2.66
C GLY A 84 1.42 4.54 -4.14
N ASN A 85 1.55 3.27 -4.57
CA ASN A 85 1.72 2.94 -5.97
C ASN A 85 0.36 2.93 -6.69
N HIS A 86 -0.15 4.11 -7.03
CA HIS A 86 -1.38 4.29 -7.79
C HIS A 86 -1.12 4.15 -9.29
N VAL A 87 -0.84 2.93 -9.75
CA VAL A 87 -0.77 2.63 -11.19
C VAL A 87 -2.15 2.81 -11.81
N SER A 88 -2.24 3.71 -12.79
CA SER A 88 -3.48 4.01 -13.51
C SER A 88 -3.16 4.38 -14.95
N GLY A 89 -4.17 4.29 -15.81
CA GLY A 89 -3.99 4.47 -17.25
C GLY A 89 -3.04 3.41 -17.81
N GLU A 90 -2.20 3.81 -18.75
CA GLU A 90 -1.24 2.94 -19.44
C GLU A 90 -0.18 2.33 -18.52
N ARG A 91 0.11 2.98 -17.38
CA ARG A 91 1.04 2.45 -16.38
C ARG A 91 0.49 1.23 -15.65
N ASN A 92 -0.80 0.93 -15.79
CA ASN A 92 -1.37 -0.31 -15.30
C ASN A 92 -1.09 -1.42 -16.32
N GLY A 93 -0.30 -2.43 -15.94
CA GLY A 93 0.04 -3.56 -16.83
C GLY A 93 -1.15 -4.39 -17.32
N SER A 94 -2.36 -4.18 -16.77
CA SER A 94 -3.61 -4.76 -17.26
C SER A 94 -4.50 -3.75 -18.01
N ALA A 95 -3.97 -2.58 -18.38
CA ALA A 95 -4.69 -1.61 -19.19
C ALA A 95 -5.02 -2.20 -20.56
N LYS A 96 -6.27 -2.02 -20.98
CA LYS A 96 -6.78 -2.48 -22.28
C LYS A 96 -6.87 -1.38 -23.33
N LEU A 97 -6.53 -0.16 -22.95
CA LEU A 97 -6.65 1.06 -23.76
C LEU A 97 -5.39 1.89 -23.57
N THR A 98 -5.06 2.72 -24.55
CA THR A 98 -4.08 3.81 -24.47
C THR A 98 -4.76 5.15 -24.13
N ALA A 99 -3.96 6.19 -23.89
CA ALA A 99 -4.45 7.55 -23.75
C ALA A 99 -5.16 8.03 -25.02
N GLU A 100 -4.62 7.67 -26.19
CA GLU A 100 -5.19 7.99 -27.50
C GLU A 100 -6.53 7.30 -27.71
N ASP A 101 -6.66 6.01 -27.38
CA ASP A 101 -7.93 5.29 -27.45
C ASP A 101 -8.99 5.97 -26.59
N VAL A 102 -8.62 6.43 -25.39
CA VAL A 102 -9.53 7.12 -24.47
C VAL A 102 -10.00 8.45 -25.06
N LEU A 103 -9.11 9.21 -25.71
CA LEU A 103 -9.47 10.45 -26.40
C LEU A 103 -10.40 10.18 -27.59
N GLU A 104 -10.14 9.13 -28.37
CA GLU A 104 -11.00 8.70 -29.48
C GLU A 104 -12.39 8.29 -28.98
N ILE A 105 -12.47 7.46 -27.94
CA ILE A 105 -13.73 7.01 -27.35
C ILE A 105 -14.59 8.20 -26.88
N ARG A 106 -13.95 9.24 -26.33
CA ARG A 106 -14.61 10.44 -25.81
C ARG A 106 -15.05 11.42 -26.90
N SER A 107 -14.29 11.53 -27.98
CA SER A 107 -14.63 12.42 -29.10
C SER A 107 -15.59 11.78 -30.10
N SER A 108 -15.66 10.45 -30.12
CA SER A 108 -16.51 9.69 -31.05
C SER A 108 -18.00 10.04 -30.86
N THR A 109 -18.75 10.09 -31.96
CA THR A 109 -20.22 10.23 -31.93
C THR A 109 -20.93 8.87 -31.95
N LEU A 110 -20.18 7.77 -32.06
CA LEU A 110 -20.75 6.43 -32.09
C LEU A 110 -21.39 6.06 -30.75
N SER A 111 -22.34 5.13 -30.81
CA SER A 111 -22.95 4.58 -29.60
C SER A 111 -21.95 3.78 -28.78
N ASN A 112 -22.13 3.77 -27.46
CA ASN A 112 -21.27 3.01 -26.55
C ASN A 112 -21.16 1.54 -26.95
N ARG A 113 -22.26 0.91 -27.39
CA ARG A 113 -22.29 -0.48 -27.85
C ARG A 113 -21.38 -0.73 -29.05
N LYS A 114 -21.34 0.20 -30.01
CA LYS A 114 -20.50 0.07 -31.21
C LYS A 114 -19.03 0.23 -30.86
N ILE A 115 -18.70 1.20 -30.03
CA ILE A 115 -17.33 1.40 -29.52
C ILE A 115 -16.89 0.19 -28.69
N ALA A 116 -17.76 -0.31 -27.81
CA ALA A 116 -17.51 -1.49 -27.00
C ALA A 116 -17.15 -2.71 -27.86
N ALA A 117 -17.87 -2.93 -28.97
CA ALA A 117 -17.55 -3.99 -29.91
C ALA A 117 -16.19 -3.80 -30.61
N ILE A 118 -15.84 -2.56 -30.99
CA ILE A 118 -14.54 -2.24 -31.63
C ILE A 118 -13.37 -2.59 -30.69
N TYR A 119 -13.46 -2.18 -29.43
CA TYR A 119 -12.38 -2.37 -28.45
C TYR A 119 -12.46 -3.69 -27.66
N GLY A 120 -13.47 -4.53 -27.90
CA GLY A 120 -13.69 -5.76 -27.13
C GLY A 120 -13.97 -5.51 -25.64
N LEU A 121 -14.65 -4.40 -25.32
CA LEU A 121 -14.98 -3.96 -23.96
C LEU A 121 -16.49 -4.02 -23.70
N SER A 122 -16.89 -3.81 -22.44
CA SER A 122 -18.32 -3.68 -22.12
C SER A 122 -18.82 -2.26 -22.39
N ASP A 123 -20.10 -2.14 -22.76
CA ASP A 123 -20.79 -0.85 -22.91
C ASP A 123 -20.67 0.01 -21.64
N SER A 124 -20.80 -0.61 -20.46
CA SER A 124 -20.64 0.03 -19.16
C SER A 124 -19.23 0.59 -18.94
N TYR A 125 -18.19 -0.09 -19.45
CA TYR A 125 -16.82 0.40 -19.36
C TYR A 125 -16.63 1.63 -20.25
N ILE A 126 -17.11 1.58 -21.50
CA ILE A 126 -17.10 2.73 -22.42
C ILE A 126 -17.84 3.94 -21.82
N SER A 127 -19.02 3.70 -21.23
CA SER A 127 -19.77 4.73 -20.50
C SER A 127 -18.94 5.36 -19.37
N SER A 128 -18.20 4.55 -18.61
CA SER A 128 -17.34 5.06 -17.53
C SER A 128 -16.16 5.90 -18.03
N ILE A 129 -15.65 5.63 -19.23
CA ILE A 129 -14.60 6.41 -19.89
C ILE A 129 -15.15 7.78 -20.34
N ARG A 130 -16.34 7.79 -20.96
CA ARG A 130 -17.02 9.00 -21.42
C ARG A 130 -17.42 9.93 -20.27
N LEU A 131 -17.95 9.34 -19.20
CA LEU A 131 -18.31 10.07 -17.98
C LEU A 131 -17.10 10.48 -17.14
N ARG A 132 -15.87 10.28 -17.63
CA ARG A 132 -14.60 10.55 -16.94
C ARG A 132 -14.52 9.93 -15.53
N LYS A 133 -15.23 8.81 -15.30
CA LYS A 133 -15.14 8.05 -14.05
C LYS A 133 -13.87 7.20 -14.01
N LYS A 134 -13.42 6.73 -15.17
CA LYS A 134 -12.15 6.07 -15.42
C LYS A 134 -11.26 6.96 -16.29
N TRP A 135 -9.94 6.74 -16.22
CA TRP A 135 -8.94 7.54 -16.94
C TRP A 135 -9.10 9.05 -16.69
N LYS A 136 -9.26 9.45 -15.43
CA LYS A 136 -9.51 10.84 -15.00
C LYS A 136 -8.41 11.84 -15.39
N HIS A 137 -7.18 11.33 -15.55
CA HIS A 137 -6.00 12.13 -15.85
C HIS A 137 -5.84 12.44 -17.35
N ILE A 138 -6.60 11.74 -18.20
CA ILE A 138 -6.84 12.08 -19.60
C ILE A 138 -8.15 12.87 -19.63
#